data_AF-G0ABS1-F1
#
_entry.id   AF-G0ABS1-F1
#
_cell.length_a   1.000
_cell.length_b   1.000
_cell.length_c   1.000
_cell.angle_alpha   90.00
_cell.angle_beta   90.00
_cell.angle_gamma   90.00
#
_symmetry.space_group_name_H-M   'P 1'
#
loop_
_entity.id
_entity.type
_entity.pdbx_description
1 polymer ?
#
loop_
_entity_poly.entity_id
_entity_poly.type
_entity_poly.pdbx_seq_one_letter_code
_entity_poly.pdbx_strand_id
1 'polypeptide(L)'
;MSLPPSSYLRYLPAVFSGKDSAFVGDYLKIFEKLLTGIGDGALDGRRGIQELLNTDVAGNLFYPRLSFLFDPAGTDFMPPISAAKPNQQQAILANLDSYIGVPAVTNPLAAYVAGQSATGSAQSGIEAWLNSFLNWLGGWVDLTLDNSWSIDKKRMVTAQILALYRLRGTPLGLGYMLNLLLDLPLMIEGVQYQEAGDGFPAKAVPVKGQITVTVSNPKAPCIGVSDQVQTAFILQERYHAGSQVVSGYFPWLFNVQITLPNAHNSGFVLTSQNTQQVLRLQQQLQQLLAAIKPAASRFAITIFPSMQLQAVTPQTQICNAATLGINTLLGLQGIP
;
A
#
# COMPACT_ATOMS: atom_id res chain seq x y z
N MET A 1 -44.44 -24.30 1.49
CA MET A 1 -43.61 -25.53 1.43
C MET A 1 -42.97 -25.71 2.80
N SER A 2 -43.26 -26.80 3.51
CA SER A 2 -42.59 -27.07 4.81
C SER A 2 -41.14 -27.48 4.54
N LEU A 3 -40.20 -26.86 5.24
CA LEU A 3 -38.79 -27.23 5.17
C LEU A 3 -38.61 -28.71 5.59
N PRO A 4 -37.77 -29.49 4.91
CA PRO A 4 -37.51 -30.88 5.28
C PRO A 4 -37.03 -30.98 6.74
N PRO A 5 -37.30 -32.09 7.45
CA PRO A 5 -36.87 -32.28 8.83
C PRO A 5 -35.33 -32.41 8.92
N SER A 6 -34.77 -32.16 10.11
CA SER A 6 -33.33 -32.23 10.36
C SER A 6 -32.73 -33.56 9.92
N SER A 7 -31.55 -33.51 9.28
CA SER A 7 -30.83 -34.72 8.88
C SER A 7 -30.31 -35.50 10.09
N TYR A 8 -30.27 -34.89 11.28
CA TYR A 8 -29.86 -35.55 12.51
C TYR A 8 -30.87 -36.57 13.03
N LEU A 9 -32.13 -36.54 12.56
CA LEU A 9 -33.11 -37.58 12.88
C LEU A 9 -32.61 -38.98 12.53
N ARG A 10 -31.73 -39.12 11.52
CA ARG A 10 -31.13 -40.39 11.10
C ARG A 10 -30.28 -41.05 12.20
N TYR A 11 -29.79 -40.25 13.16
CA TYR A 11 -28.95 -40.72 14.25
C TYR A 11 -29.73 -41.09 15.51
N LEU A 12 -31.05 -40.86 15.53
CA LEU A 12 -31.91 -41.22 16.65
C LEU A 12 -32.58 -42.59 16.44
N PRO A 13 -32.93 -43.31 17.53
CA PRO A 13 -33.69 -44.55 17.43
C PRO A 13 -35.03 -44.38 16.69
N ALA A 14 -35.50 -45.44 16.03
CA ALA A 14 -36.67 -45.43 15.16
C ALA A 14 -37.98 -44.94 15.83
N VAL A 15 -38.07 -45.00 17.17
CA VAL A 15 -39.20 -44.47 17.95
C VAL A 15 -39.41 -42.96 17.73
N PHE A 16 -38.35 -42.21 17.41
CA PHE A 16 -38.40 -40.78 17.14
C PHE A 16 -38.66 -40.44 15.67
N SER A 17 -38.72 -41.43 14.79
CA SER A 17 -38.86 -41.27 13.32
C SER A 17 -40.31 -41.47 12.82
N GLY A 18 -41.29 -41.56 13.73
CA GLY A 18 -42.70 -41.85 13.42
C GLY A 18 -43.48 -40.70 12.76
N LYS A 19 -44.80 -40.91 12.56
CA LYS A 19 -45.72 -39.93 11.94
C LYS A 19 -45.76 -38.56 12.65
N ASP A 20 -45.45 -38.50 13.95
CA ASP A 20 -45.43 -37.27 14.76
C ASP A 20 -44.02 -36.70 14.97
N SER A 21 -43.03 -37.14 14.18
CA SER A 21 -41.62 -36.72 14.31
C SER A 21 -41.34 -35.27 13.89
N ALA A 22 -42.35 -34.53 13.40
CA ALA A 22 -42.20 -33.15 12.96
C ALA A 22 -41.57 -32.26 14.04
N PHE A 23 -42.05 -32.35 15.29
CA PHE A 23 -41.50 -31.57 16.40
C PHE A 23 -40.02 -31.87 16.64
N VAL A 24 -39.65 -33.15 16.74
CA VAL A 24 -38.26 -33.55 17.02
C VAL A 24 -37.35 -33.19 15.85
N GLY A 25 -37.82 -33.39 14.62
CA GLY A 25 -37.11 -33.01 13.40
C GLY A 25 -36.87 -31.51 13.30
N ASP A 26 -37.82 -30.68 13.73
CA ASP A 26 -37.66 -29.23 13.77
C ASP A 26 -36.78 -28.78 14.95
N TYR A 27 -36.90 -29.41 16.11
CA TYR A 27 -36.06 -29.14 17.27
C TYR A 27 -34.57 -29.42 16.99
N LEU A 28 -34.27 -30.53 16.31
CA LEU A 28 -32.91 -30.90 15.93
C LEU A 28 -32.25 -29.94 14.93
N LYS A 29 -33.04 -29.16 14.16
CA LYS A 29 -32.48 -28.14 13.26
C LYS A 29 -31.64 -27.12 14.02
N ILE A 30 -31.98 -26.80 15.27
CA ILE A 30 -31.20 -25.87 16.10
C ILE A 30 -29.76 -26.39 16.26
N PHE A 31 -29.60 -27.68 16.59
CA PHE A 31 -28.31 -28.31 16.82
C PHE A 31 -27.55 -28.59 15.53
N GLU A 32 -28.24 -29.11 14.50
CA GLU A 32 -27.64 -29.32 13.19
C GLU A 32 -27.11 -28.00 12.61
N LYS A 33 -27.82 -26.91 12.82
CA LYS A 33 -27.36 -25.61 12.40
C LYS A 33 -26.16 -25.08 13.16
N LEU A 34 -26.15 -25.22 14.49
CA LEU A 34 -25.01 -24.81 15.32
C LEU A 34 -23.76 -25.66 15.02
N LEU A 35 -23.94 -26.97 14.85
CA LEU A 35 -22.84 -27.93 14.77
C LEU A 35 -22.37 -28.16 13.33
N THR A 36 -23.25 -28.54 12.42
CA THR A 36 -22.89 -28.84 11.01
C THR A 36 -23.11 -27.68 10.06
N GLY A 37 -23.97 -26.72 10.41
CA GLY A 37 -24.39 -25.64 9.52
C GLY A 37 -25.63 -26.02 8.70
N ILE A 38 -26.59 -25.10 8.61
CA ILE A 38 -27.76 -25.20 7.70
C ILE A 38 -27.94 -23.84 7.02
N GLY A 39 -27.96 -23.83 5.69
CA GLY A 39 -28.16 -22.64 4.84
C GLY A 39 -29.62 -22.17 4.73
N ASP A 40 -30.37 -22.16 5.84
CA ASP A 40 -31.79 -21.75 5.88
C ASP A 40 -31.99 -20.26 6.25
N GLY A 41 -30.91 -19.52 6.46
CA GLY A 41 -30.92 -18.08 6.78
C GLY A 41 -31.25 -17.72 8.23
N ALA A 42 -31.77 -18.62 9.07
CA ALA A 42 -32.29 -18.26 10.40
C ALA A 42 -31.24 -18.03 11.53
N LEU A 43 -29.93 -18.02 11.20
CA LEU A 43 -28.85 -17.58 12.10
C LEU A 43 -28.09 -16.44 11.41
N ASP A 44 -28.81 -15.60 10.66
CA ASP A 44 -28.24 -14.54 9.85
C ASP A 44 -27.12 -15.03 8.92
N GLY A 45 -27.25 -16.26 8.40
CA GLY A 45 -26.27 -16.88 7.51
C GLY A 45 -24.97 -17.36 8.17
N ARG A 46 -24.89 -17.43 9.52
CA ARG A 46 -23.71 -17.96 10.23
C ARG A 46 -23.46 -19.44 9.94
N ARG A 47 -22.18 -19.79 9.84
CA ARG A 47 -21.72 -21.18 9.62
C ARG A 47 -21.68 -21.98 10.92
N GLY A 48 -21.87 -23.29 10.79
CA GLY A 48 -21.76 -24.23 11.91
C GLY A 48 -20.32 -24.45 12.36
N ILE A 49 -20.14 -24.98 13.57
CA ILE A 49 -18.83 -25.23 14.18
C ILE A 49 -17.97 -26.19 13.33
N GLN A 50 -18.55 -27.24 12.75
CA GLN A 50 -17.81 -28.18 11.91
C GLN A 50 -17.33 -27.53 10.61
N GLU A 51 -18.14 -26.67 9.98
CA GLU A 51 -17.70 -25.92 8.80
C GLU A 51 -16.53 -24.97 9.14
N LEU A 52 -16.60 -24.30 10.29
CA LEU A 52 -15.53 -23.44 10.80
C LEU A 52 -14.22 -24.21 11.00
N LEU A 53 -14.29 -25.41 11.59
CA LEU A 53 -13.14 -26.27 11.81
C LEU A 53 -12.59 -26.86 10.50
N ASN A 54 -13.47 -27.33 9.61
CA ASN A 54 -13.07 -27.91 8.32
C ASN A 54 -12.43 -26.89 7.36
N THR A 55 -12.72 -25.60 7.55
CA THR A 55 -12.20 -24.50 6.71
C THR A 55 -10.89 -23.92 7.27
N ASP A 56 -10.36 -24.46 8.37
CA ASP A 56 -9.12 -24.01 9.03
C ASP A 56 -9.08 -22.49 9.28
N VAL A 57 -10.23 -21.89 9.58
CA VAL A 57 -10.38 -20.43 9.69
C VAL A 57 -9.46 -19.87 10.78
N ALA A 58 -9.41 -20.52 11.95
CA ALA A 58 -8.63 -20.05 13.09
C ALA A 58 -7.14 -19.88 12.77
N GLY A 59 -6.52 -20.83 12.05
CA GLY A 59 -5.12 -20.73 11.65
C GLY A 59 -4.91 -19.68 10.56
N ASN A 60 -5.80 -19.67 9.55
CA ASN A 60 -5.68 -18.74 8.43
C ASN A 60 -6.00 -17.28 8.80
N LEU A 61 -6.71 -17.01 9.90
CA LEU A 61 -6.97 -15.65 10.40
C LEU A 61 -5.69 -14.91 10.77
N PHE A 62 -4.67 -15.62 11.29
CA PHE A 62 -3.38 -15.03 11.63
C PHE A 62 -2.47 -14.81 10.42
N TYR A 63 -2.91 -15.22 9.23
CA TYR A 63 -2.22 -14.93 7.98
C TYR A 63 -2.97 -13.82 7.21
N PRO A 64 -2.31 -12.68 6.89
CA PRO A 64 -3.00 -11.53 6.28
C PRO A 64 -3.72 -11.83 4.96
N ARG A 65 -3.39 -12.92 4.26
CA ARG A 65 -4.08 -13.31 3.03
C ARG A 65 -5.53 -13.67 3.27
N LEU A 66 -5.91 -14.24 4.42
CA LEU A 66 -7.26 -14.75 4.68
C LEU A 66 -7.70 -15.75 3.60
N SER A 67 -6.86 -16.76 3.31
CA SER A 67 -7.02 -17.68 2.17
C SER A 67 -8.41 -18.33 2.07
N PHE A 68 -9.08 -18.58 3.20
CA PHE A 68 -10.41 -19.16 3.26
C PHE A 68 -11.53 -18.32 2.64
N LEU A 69 -11.27 -17.05 2.32
CA LEU A 69 -12.23 -16.16 1.64
C LEU A 69 -12.17 -16.25 0.11
N PHE A 70 -11.13 -16.88 -0.43
CA PHE A 70 -10.82 -16.85 -1.86
C PHE A 70 -10.75 -18.26 -2.44
N ASP A 71 -10.80 -18.36 -3.75
CA ASP A 71 -10.64 -19.63 -4.46
C ASP A 71 -9.26 -20.25 -4.13
N PRO A 72 -9.20 -21.49 -3.63
CA PRO A 72 -7.94 -22.20 -3.41
C PRO A 72 -7.06 -22.32 -4.67
N ALA A 73 -7.65 -22.30 -5.86
CA ALA A 73 -6.92 -22.30 -7.13
C ALA A 73 -6.32 -20.93 -7.49
N GLY A 74 -6.70 -19.86 -6.78
CA GLY A 74 -6.19 -18.51 -6.98
C GLY A 74 -4.69 -18.40 -6.66
N THR A 75 -3.91 -17.93 -7.63
CA THR A 75 -2.44 -17.76 -7.52
C THR A 75 -2.03 -16.38 -7.02
N ASP A 76 -2.99 -15.47 -6.85
CA ASP A 76 -2.72 -14.14 -6.33
C ASP A 76 -2.15 -14.20 -4.91
N PHE A 77 -1.04 -13.49 -4.70
CA PHE A 77 -0.39 -13.38 -3.40
C PHE A 77 -1.34 -12.78 -2.36
N MET A 78 -1.99 -11.66 -2.71
CA MET A 78 -2.99 -10.97 -1.88
C MET A 78 -4.19 -10.57 -2.75
N PRO A 79 -5.25 -11.39 -2.80
CA PRO A 79 -6.48 -11.04 -3.49
C PRO A 79 -7.14 -9.80 -2.85
N PRO A 80 -7.67 -8.85 -3.64
CA PRO A 80 -8.23 -7.60 -3.12
C PRO A 80 -9.58 -7.80 -2.43
N ILE A 81 -9.81 -7.04 -1.36
CA ILE A 81 -11.09 -6.94 -0.66
C ILE A 81 -11.72 -5.57 -0.92
N SER A 82 -11.02 -4.49 -0.57
CA SER A 82 -11.50 -3.11 -0.71
C SER A 82 -11.38 -2.59 -2.14
N ALA A 83 -10.41 -3.08 -2.91
CA ALA A 83 -10.26 -2.71 -4.33
C ALA A 83 -11.12 -3.57 -5.28
N ALA A 84 -11.86 -4.55 -4.76
CA ALA A 84 -12.74 -5.38 -5.56
C ALA A 84 -13.96 -4.59 -6.06
N LYS A 85 -14.70 -5.15 -7.05
CA LYS A 85 -15.97 -4.56 -7.48
C LYS A 85 -16.93 -4.47 -6.27
N PRO A 86 -17.77 -3.42 -6.14
CA PRO A 86 -18.61 -3.23 -4.94
C PRO A 86 -19.42 -4.46 -4.52
N ASN A 87 -20.08 -5.14 -5.47
CA ASN A 87 -20.85 -6.36 -5.19
C ASN A 87 -19.97 -7.52 -4.72
N GLN A 88 -18.75 -7.61 -5.23
CA GLN A 88 -17.80 -8.65 -4.85
C GLN A 88 -17.22 -8.37 -3.46
N GLN A 89 -16.87 -7.12 -3.15
CA GLN A 89 -16.45 -6.71 -1.81
C GLN A 89 -17.53 -7.06 -0.78
N GLN A 90 -18.79 -6.72 -1.07
CA GLN A 90 -19.93 -7.05 -0.21
C GLN A 90 -20.05 -8.55 0.03
N ALA A 91 -19.93 -9.37 -1.01
CA ALA A 91 -19.99 -10.82 -0.88
C ALA A 91 -18.82 -11.38 -0.05
N ILE A 92 -17.60 -10.86 -0.23
CA ILE A 92 -16.42 -11.27 0.54
C ILE A 92 -16.60 -10.94 2.03
N LEU A 93 -17.06 -9.72 2.32
CA LEU A 93 -17.26 -9.26 3.70
C LEU A 93 -18.41 -10.00 4.38
N ALA A 94 -19.50 -10.30 3.66
CA ALA A 94 -20.58 -11.14 4.16
C ALA A 94 -20.12 -12.58 4.43
N ASN A 95 -19.28 -13.14 3.55
CA ASN A 95 -18.68 -14.47 3.78
C ASN A 95 -17.76 -14.45 5.01
N LEU A 96 -16.92 -13.42 5.18
CA LEU A 96 -16.10 -13.25 6.37
C LEU A 96 -16.97 -13.16 7.64
N ASP A 97 -18.02 -12.33 7.62
CA ASP A 97 -18.93 -12.16 8.75
C ASP A 97 -19.67 -13.46 9.11
N SER A 98 -19.95 -14.33 8.14
CA SER A 98 -20.55 -15.65 8.39
C SER A 98 -19.69 -16.56 9.29
N TYR A 99 -18.38 -16.32 9.35
CA TYR A 99 -17.45 -17.05 10.22
C TYR A 99 -17.24 -16.37 11.58
N ILE A 100 -17.21 -15.03 11.62
CA ILE A 100 -16.85 -14.25 12.81
C ILE A 100 -18.08 -13.89 13.64
N GLY A 101 -19.19 -13.54 12.99
CA GLY A 101 -20.44 -13.13 13.62
C GLY A 101 -20.35 -11.77 14.31
N VAL A 102 -19.86 -10.73 13.61
CA VAL A 102 -19.67 -9.40 14.19
C VAL A 102 -21.04 -8.77 14.47
N PRO A 103 -21.29 -8.29 15.70
CA PRO A 103 -22.56 -7.64 16.01
C PRO A 103 -22.70 -6.34 15.22
N ALA A 104 -23.92 -6.05 14.77
CA ALA A 104 -24.22 -4.78 14.10
C ALA A 104 -23.86 -3.60 15.01
N VAL A 105 -23.08 -2.65 14.49
CA VAL A 105 -22.70 -1.45 15.23
C VAL A 105 -23.90 -0.52 15.25
N THR A 106 -24.44 -0.25 16.43
CA THR A 106 -25.47 0.77 16.60
C THR A 106 -24.83 2.15 16.57
N ASN A 107 -25.44 3.09 15.84
CA ASN A 107 -24.98 4.47 15.83
C ASN A 107 -25.48 5.18 17.10
N PRO A 108 -24.61 5.52 18.07
CA PRO A 108 -25.04 6.14 19.33
C PRO A 108 -25.63 7.54 19.11
N LEU A 109 -25.32 8.18 17.98
CA LEU A 109 -25.81 9.51 17.62
C LEU A 109 -27.14 9.49 16.87
N ALA A 110 -27.63 8.32 16.46
CA ALA A 110 -28.87 8.22 15.68
C ALA A 110 -30.11 8.74 16.42
N ALA A 111 -30.10 8.68 17.76
CA ALA A 111 -31.16 9.27 18.57
C ALA A 111 -31.10 10.81 18.63
N TYR A 112 -29.98 11.41 18.24
CA TYR A 112 -29.70 12.84 18.40
C TYR A 112 -29.58 13.59 17.06
N VAL A 113 -29.37 12.88 15.95
CA VAL A 113 -29.20 13.46 14.61
C VAL A 113 -30.29 12.95 13.68
N ALA A 114 -31.21 13.84 13.31
CA ALA A 114 -32.30 13.52 12.37
C ALA A 114 -31.73 13.05 11.02
N GLY A 115 -32.22 11.91 10.52
CA GLY A 115 -31.81 11.33 9.24
C GLY A 115 -30.64 10.33 9.30
N GLN A 116 -30.08 10.05 10.47
CA GLN A 116 -29.10 8.96 10.65
C GLN A 116 -29.80 7.65 11.02
N SER A 117 -29.51 6.57 10.29
CA SER A 117 -30.00 5.23 10.63
C SER A 117 -29.40 4.76 11.98
N ALA A 118 -30.26 4.20 12.84
CA ALA A 118 -29.88 3.66 14.15
C ALA A 118 -29.00 2.41 14.05
N THR A 119 -29.13 1.67 12.96
CA THR A 119 -28.31 0.51 12.63
C THR A 119 -27.23 0.92 11.62
N GLY A 120 -25.96 0.80 12.02
CA GLY A 120 -24.87 0.68 11.06
C GLY A 120 -25.08 -0.58 10.22
N SER A 121 -24.57 -0.60 8.99
CA SER A 121 -24.63 -1.82 8.18
C SER A 121 -23.73 -2.89 8.81
N ALA A 122 -24.12 -4.17 8.75
CA ALA A 122 -23.24 -5.27 9.17
C ALA A 122 -21.87 -5.19 8.44
N GLN A 123 -21.89 -4.71 7.20
CA GLN A 123 -20.69 -4.42 6.40
C GLN A 123 -19.76 -3.38 7.07
N SER A 124 -20.27 -2.28 7.61
CA SER A 124 -19.41 -1.30 8.30
C SER A 124 -18.85 -1.86 9.61
N GLY A 125 -19.62 -2.72 10.30
CA GLY A 125 -19.18 -3.43 11.49
C GLY A 125 -18.01 -4.38 11.21
N ILE A 126 -18.13 -5.25 10.20
CA ILE A 126 -17.08 -6.19 9.84
C ILE A 126 -15.83 -5.49 9.28
N GLU A 127 -15.98 -4.39 8.52
CA GLU A 127 -14.84 -3.59 8.06
C GLU A 127 -14.09 -2.94 9.23
N ALA A 128 -14.81 -2.40 10.23
CA ALA A 128 -14.21 -1.82 11.43
C ALA A 128 -13.50 -2.88 12.29
N TRP A 129 -14.14 -4.05 12.45
CA TRP A 129 -13.54 -5.20 13.12
C TRP A 129 -12.26 -5.64 12.40
N LEU A 130 -12.29 -5.81 11.08
CA LEU A 130 -11.14 -6.26 10.30
C LEU A 130 -9.99 -5.24 10.36
N ASN A 131 -10.29 -3.95 10.32
CA ASN A 131 -9.30 -2.91 10.53
C ASN A 131 -8.62 -3.01 11.91
N SER A 132 -9.40 -3.23 12.96
CA SER A 132 -8.89 -3.37 14.33
C SER A 132 -8.07 -4.65 14.49
N PHE A 133 -8.53 -5.75 13.90
CA PHE A 133 -7.83 -7.03 13.88
C PHE A 133 -6.49 -6.93 13.15
N LEU A 134 -6.43 -6.28 11.99
CA LEU A 134 -5.17 -6.08 11.26
C LEU A 134 -4.20 -5.16 12.02
N ASN A 135 -4.69 -4.12 12.71
CA ASN A 135 -3.86 -3.29 13.58
C ASN A 135 -3.28 -4.11 14.74
N TRP A 136 -4.10 -4.96 15.37
CA TRP A 136 -3.62 -5.91 16.38
C TRP A 136 -2.59 -6.89 15.81
N LEU A 137 -2.85 -7.45 14.63
CA LEU A 137 -1.91 -8.35 13.93
C LEU A 137 -0.58 -7.66 13.61
N GLY A 138 -0.62 -6.40 13.16
CA GLY A 138 0.56 -5.56 12.94
C GLY A 138 1.38 -5.36 14.23
N GLY A 139 0.71 -5.24 15.38
CA GLY A 139 1.38 -5.15 16.68
C GLY A 139 2.28 -6.34 17.02
N TRP A 140 1.94 -7.56 16.56
CA TRP A 140 2.79 -8.75 16.76
C TRP A 140 4.13 -8.66 16.04
N VAL A 141 4.20 -7.86 14.97
CA VAL A 141 5.40 -7.65 14.16
C VAL A 141 5.96 -6.25 14.35
N ASP A 142 5.68 -5.60 15.48
CA ASP A 142 6.15 -4.24 15.80
C ASP A 142 5.84 -3.23 14.68
N LEU A 143 4.65 -3.33 14.09
CA LEU A 143 4.19 -2.48 12.98
C LEU A 143 2.97 -1.67 13.40
N THR A 144 3.13 -0.36 13.44
CA THR A 144 2.02 0.59 13.60
C THR A 144 1.41 0.89 12.23
N LEU A 145 0.24 0.29 11.97
CA LEU A 145 -0.49 0.52 10.72
C LEU A 145 -1.23 1.86 10.73
N ASP A 146 -1.17 2.57 9.60
CA ASP A 146 -1.91 3.81 9.41
C ASP A 146 -3.41 3.52 9.26
N ASN A 147 -4.25 4.22 10.01
CA ASN A 147 -5.70 4.06 9.95
C ASN A 147 -6.31 4.60 8.66
N SER A 148 -5.62 5.45 7.91
CA SER A 148 -6.04 5.93 6.60
C SER A 148 -5.81 4.90 5.48
N TRP A 149 -5.03 3.85 5.73
CA TRP A 149 -4.78 2.82 4.73
C TRP A 149 -6.00 1.91 4.51
N SER A 150 -6.14 1.47 3.27
CA SER A 150 -7.11 0.43 2.93
C SER A 150 -6.77 -0.89 3.64
N ILE A 151 -7.78 -1.74 3.82
CA ILE A 151 -7.62 -3.09 4.38
C ILE A 151 -6.59 -3.88 3.57
N ASP A 152 -6.62 -3.76 2.24
CA ASP A 152 -5.68 -4.44 1.35
C ASP A 152 -4.24 -3.98 1.56
N LYS A 153 -4.01 -2.68 1.74
CA LYS A 153 -2.67 -2.15 2.04
C LYS A 153 -2.17 -2.65 3.39
N LYS A 154 -3.01 -2.62 4.42
CA LYS A 154 -2.67 -3.19 5.75
C LYS A 154 -2.27 -4.65 5.64
N ARG A 155 -3.05 -5.47 4.93
CA ARG A 155 -2.76 -6.89 4.71
C ARG A 155 -1.43 -7.08 3.99
N MET A 156 -1.20 -6.33 2.91
CA MET A 156 0.00 -6.39 2.10
C MET A 156 1.25 -6.02 2.90
N VAL A 157 1.20 -4.93 3.66
CA VAL A 157 2.32 -4.46 4.48
C VAL A 157 2.64 -5.50 5.55
N THR A 158 1.65 -5.96 6.32
CA THR A 158 1.85 -6.96 7.37
C THR A 158 2.43 -8.26 6.83
N ALA A 159 2.03 -8.70 5.63
CA ALA A 159 2.55 -9.92 5.03
C ALA A 159 4.03 -9.83 4.62
N GLN A 160 4.49 -8.64 4.20
CA GLN A 160 5.86 -8.47 3.67
C GLN A 160 6.86 -7.92 4.70
N ILE A 161 6.39 -7.23 5.75
CA ILE A 161 7.25 -6.43 6.62
C ILE A 161 8.37 -7.25 7.30
N LEU A 162 8.09 -8.48 7.72
CA LEU A 162 9.07 -9.34 8.39
C LEU A 162 10.27 -9.65 7.49
N ALA A 163 10.04 -9.87 6.19
CA ALA A 163 11.13 -10.07 5.23
C ALA A 163 11.95 -8.79 5.06
N LEU A 164 11.28 -7.64 5.04
CA LEU A 164 11.94 -6.33 4.89
C LEU A 164 12.77 -5.95 6.13
N TYR A 165 12.34 -6.34 7.33
CA TYR A 165 13.15 -6.14 8.54
C TYR A 165 14.49 -6.88 8.51
N ARG A 166 14.59 -8.01 7.79
CA ARG A 166 15.87 -8.71 7.60
C ARG A 166 16.83 -7.94 6.69
N LEU A 167 16.29 -7.05 5.84
CA LEU A 167 17.05 -6.22 4.91
C LEU A 167 17.24 -4.78 5.42
N ARG A 168 16.85 -4.50 6.68
CA ARG A 168 16.97 -3.17 7.28
C ARG A 168 18.44 -2.69 7.26
N GLY A 169 18.63 -1.40 7.02
CA GLY A 169 19.97 -0.80 6.92
C GLY A 169 20.70 -1.08 5.60
N THR A 170 20.07 -1.75 4.63
CA THR A 170 20.59 -1.85 3.26
C THR A 170 19.81 -0.92 2.31
N PRO A 171 20.42 -0.41 1.23
CA PRO A 171 19.70 0.39 0.23
C PRO A 171 18.53 -0.36 -0.40
N LEU A 172 18.74 -1.65 -0.67
CA LEU A 172 17.74 -2.52 -1.28
C LEU A 172 16.54 -2.72 -0.36
N GLY A 173 16.78 -3.02 0.92
CA GLY A 173 15.71 -3.13 1.91
C GLY A 173 14.97 -1.82 2.13
N LEU A 174 15.68 -0.70 2.21
CA LEU A 174 15.08 0.63 2.31
C LEU A 174 14.23 0.94 1.07
N GLY A 175 14.73 0.66 -0.13
CA GLY A 175 14.00 0.84 -1.38
C GLY A 175 12.70 0.04 -1.42
N TYR A 176 12.73 -1.25 -1.07
CA TYR A 176 11.52 -2.07 -0.99
C TYR A 176 10.53 -1.57 0.07
N MET A 177 11.02 -1.13 1.22
CA MET A 177 10.18 -0.57 2.27
C MET A 177 9.51 0.74 1.85
N LEU A 178 10.24 1.65 1.21
CA LEU A 178 9.67 2.88 0.67
C LEU A 178 8.62 2.57 -0.41
N ASN A 179 8.90 1.63 -1.30
CA ASN A 179 7.95 1.25 -2.34
C ASN A 179 6.65 0.68 -1.79
N LEU A 180 6.76 -0.21 -0.79
CA LEU A 180 5.61 -0.82 -0.13
C LEU A 180 4.78 0.20 0.67
N LEU A 181 5.42 1.10 1.40
CA LEU A 181 4.72 2.03 2.30
C LEU A 181 4.14 3.25 1.57
N LEU A 182 4.77 3.69 0.48
CA LEU A 182 4.36 4.86 -0.30
C LEU A 182 3.71 4.51 -1.64
N ASP A 183 3.40 3.23 -1.87
CA ASP A 183 2.78 2.71 -3.11
C ASP A 183 3.54 3.14 -4.38
N LEU A 184 4.87 2.97 -4.36
CA LEU A 184 5.72 3.33 -5.51
C LEU A 184 5.85 2.15 -6.49
N PRO A 185 5.96 2.41 -7.80
CA PRO A 185 6.03 3.73 -8.45
C PRO A 185 4.69 4.50 -8.41
N LEU A 186 4.77 5.80 -8.16
CA LEU A 186 3.59 6.68 -8.15
C LEU A 186 3.23 7.06 -9.59
N MET A 187 2.01 6.72 -10.00
CA MET A 187 1.47 7.12 -11.31
C MET A 187 0.92 8.54 -11.25
N ILE A 188 1.36 9.40 -12.17
CA ILE A 188 0.85 10.77 -12.32
C ILE A 188 0.41 11.04 -13.76
N GLU A 189 -0.49 12.01 -13.93
CA GLU A 189 -0.97 12.44 -15.25
C GLU A 189 -0.43 13.85 -15.53
N GLY A 190 0.52 13.94 -16.45
CA GLY A 190 1.09 15.18 -16.95
C GLY A 190 0.49 15.57 -18.29
N VAL A 191 1.11 16.56 -18.93
CA VAL A 191 0.75 17.00 -20.27
C VAL A 191 1.95 16.89 -21.19
N GLN A 192 1.73 16.62 -22.47
CA GLN A 192 2.75 16.67 -23.50
C GLN A 192 2.27 17.62 -24.59
N TYR A 193 3.18 18.46 -25.08
CA TYR A 193 2.87 19.35 -26.20
C TYR A 193 2.93 18.56 -27.50
N GLN A 194 1.84 18.61 -28.27
CA GLN A 194 1.79 18.12 -29.63
C GLN A 194 1.82 19.33 -30.58
N GLU A 195 2.84 19.35 -31.45
CA GLU A 195 3.00 20.41 -32.45
C GLU A 195 1.83 20.42 -33.45
N ALA A 196 1.59 21.59 -34.04
CA ALA A 196 0.59 21.73 -35.09
C ALA A 196 1.03 20.95 -36.34
N GLY A 197 0.15 20.10 -36.86
CA GLY A 197 0.32 19.40 -38.14
C GLY A 197 -0.61 19.96 -39.21
N ASP A 198 -0.53 19.45 -40.44
CA ASP A 198 -1.36 19.90 -41.58
C ASP A 198 -2.87 19.93 -41.22
N GLY A 199 -3.39 21.12 -40.94
CA GLY A 199 -4.79 21.36 -40.59
C GLY A 199 -5.19 21.18 -39.12
N PHE A 200 -4.28 20.83 -38.21
CA PHE A 200 -4.58 20.64 -36.78
C PHE A 200 -3.82 21.64 -35.89
N PRO A 201 -4.51 22.38 -34.99
CA PRO A 201 -3.84 23.29 -34.07
C PRO A 201 -3.00 22.50 -33.05
N ALA A 202 -1.92 23.12 -32.60
CA ALA A 202 -1.11 22.56 -31.51
C ALA A 202 -1.98 22.38 -30.26
N LYS A 203 -1.76 21.26 -29.54
CA LYS A 203 -2.59 20.89 -28.40
C LYS A 203 -1.75 20.25 -27.29
N ALA A 204 -2.09 20.55 -26.04
CA ALA A 204 -1.62 19.80 -24.89
C ALA A 204 -2.44 18.52 -24.72
N VAL A 205 -1.77 17.37 -24.73
CA VAL A 205 -2.40 16.05 -24.60
C VAL A 205 -2.03 15.45 -23.24
N PRO A 206 -2.98 14.89 -22.47
CA PRO A 206 -2.65 14.22 -21.22
C PRO A 206 -1.81 12.97 -21.46
N VAL A 207 -0.75 12.80 -20.67
CA VAL A 207 0.15 11.65 -20.73
C VAL A 207 0.42 11.13 -19.33
N LYS A 208 0.48 9.81 -19.15
CA LYS A 208 0.80 9.18 -17.87
C LYS A 208 2.31 9.03 -17.69
N GLY A 209 2.77 9.30 -16.48
CA GLY A 209 4.17 9.20 -16.10
C GLY A 209 4.33 8.46 -14.77
N GLN A 210 5.50 7.88 -14.56
CA GLN A 210 5.87 7.21 -13.32
C GLN A 210 6.90 8.02 -12.55
N ILE A 211 6.62 8.29 -11.29
CA ILE A 211 7.62 8.76 -10.33
C ILE A 211 8.16 7.53 -9.60
N THR A 212 9.47 7.34 -9.67
CA THR A 212 10.16 6.24 -8.96
C THR A 212 11.07 6.83 -7.89
N VAL A 213 11.34 6.05 -6.84
CA VAL A 213 12.32 6.41 -5.82
C VAL A 213 13.37 5.33 -5.78
N THR A 214 14.63 5.75 -5.86
CA THR A 214 15.77 4.83 -5.83
C THR A 214 16.64 5.16 -4.63
N VAL A 215 17.08 4.13 -3.91
CA VAL A 215 17.99 4.29 -2.77
C VAL A 215 19.34 3.70 -3.15
N SER A 216 20.40 4.45 -2.91
CA SER A 216 21.78 4.01 -3.13
C SER A 216 22.70 4.51 -2.02
N ASN A 217 23.88 3.91 -1.88
CA ASN A 217 24.98 4.54 -1.16
C ASN A 217 25.87 5.30 -2.15
N PRO A 218 26.58 6.36 -1.72
CA PRO A 218 27.57 7.00 -2.56
C PRO A 218 28.63 5.98 -2.97
N LYS A 219 28.86 5.89 -4.28
CA LYS A 219 29.94 5.08 -4.85
C LYS A 219 31.17 5.95 -4.98
N ALA A 220 32.33 5.42 -4.58
CA ALA A 220 33.60 6.10 -4.85
C ALA A 220 33.74 6.33 -6.37
N PRO A 221 34.25 7.50 -6.80
CA PRO A 221 34.57 7.75 -8.19
C PRO A 221 35.64 6.76 -8.66
N CYS A 222 35.68 6.49 -9.96
CA CYS A 222 36.75 5.71 -10.54
C CYS A 222 38.08 6.44 -10.34
N ILE A 223 39.07 5.78 -9.74
CA ILE A 223 40.43 6.32 -9.62
C ILE A 223 41.15 6.02 -10.94
N GLY A 224 41.49 7.08 -11.67
CA GLY A 224 42.38 7.03 -12.83
C GLY A 224 43.81 7.36 -12.43
N VAL A 225 44.79 6.71 -13.06
CA VAL A 225 46.21 7.10 -12.93
C VAL A 225 46.54 8.05 -14.07
N SER A 226 47.18 9.19 -13.77
CA SER A 226 47.63 10.17 -14.75
C SER A 226 49.01 10.70 -14.39
N ASP A 227 49.83 10.93 -15.42
CA ASP A 227 51.19 11.44 -15.27
C ASP A 227 51.23 12.97 -15.04
N GLN A 228 50.06 13.64 -15.11
CA GLN A 228 49.94 15.07 -14.90
C GLN A 228 49.66 15.40 -13.43
N VAL A 229 50.66 15.93 -12.73
CA VAL A 229 50.56 16.31 -11.31
C VAL A 229 49.45 17.35 -11.05
N GLN A 230 49.13 18.20 -12.04
CA GLN A 230 48.07 19.22 -11.90
C GLN A 230 46.65 18.66 -11.86
N THR A 231 46.43 17.42 -12.32
CA THR A 231 45.12 16.75 -12.30
C THR A 231 45.02 15.70 -11.19
N ALA A 232 46.09 15.54 -10.39
CA ALA A 232 46.12 14.57 -9.30
C ALA A 232 45.21 14.99 -8.14
N PHE A 233 44.41 14.04 -7.63
CA PHE A 233 43.63 14.24 -6.42
C PHE A 233 44.56 14.32 -5.20
N ILE A 234 44.43 15.39 -4.40
CA ILE A 234 45.20 15.57 -3.16
C ILE A 234 44.38 15.04 -1.98
N LEU A 235 44.87 13.96 -1.34
CA LEU A 235 44.29 13.44 -0.10
C LEU A 235 44.47 14.47 1.02
N GLN A 236 43.34 14.97 1.53
CA GLN A 236 43.32 15.88 2.67
C GLN A 236 43.37 15.06 3.97
N GLU A 237 44.10 15.52 4.98
CA GLU A 237 44.18 14.86 6.30
C GLU A 237 42.84 14.83 7.05
N ARG A 238 41.89 15.69 6.67
CA ARG A 238 40.54 15.75 7.25
C ARG A 238 39.48 15.88 6.15
N TYR A 239 38.31 15.30 6.41
CA TYR A 239 37.15 15.49 5.54
C TYR A 239 36.61 16.92 5.67
N HIS A 240 36.35 17.55 4.53
CA HIS A 240 35.60 18.80 4.43
C HIS A 240 34.24 18.51 3.82
N ALA A 241 33.18 19.20 4.28
CA ALA A 241 31.84 19.02 3.73
C ALA A 241 31.84 19.30 2.22
N GLY A 242 31.41 18.33 1.41
CA GLY A 242 31.42 18.41 -0.06
C GLY A 242 32.66 17.80 -0.72
N SER A 243 33.66 17.34 0.03
CA SER A 243 34.80 16.60 -0.53
C SER A 243 34.37 15.28 -1.16
N GLN A 244 34.96 14.94 -2.30
CA GLN A 244 34.72 13.65 -2.96
C GLN A 244 35.23 12.49 -2.10
N VAL A 245 34.48 11.39 -2.12
CA VAL A 245 34.83 10.14 -1.45
C VAL A 245 35.95 9.47 -2.22
N VAL A 246 37.18 9.46 -1.71
CA VAL A 246 38.32 8.98 -2.52
C VAL A 246 38.66 7.52 -2.27
N SER A 247 38.22 6.99 -1.13
CA SER A 247 38.21 5.56 -0.86
C SER A 247 37.14 5.24 0.20
N GLY A 248 36.60 4.04 0.13
CA GLY A 248 35.64 3.52 1.11
C GLY A 248 34.18 3.59 0.69
N TYR A 249 33.39 2.75 1.35
CA TYR A 249 31.94 2.74 1.33
C TYR A 249 31.46 3.62 2.49
N PHE A 250 30.48 4.49 2.28
CA PHE A 250 29.80 5.18 3.37
C PHE A 250 28.50 4.44 3.70
N PRO A 251 28.55 3.36 4.52
CA PRO A 251 27.36 2.55 4.82
C PRO A 251 26.27 3.35 5.53
N TRP A 252 26.65 4.45 6.17
CA TRP A 252 25.76 5.32 6.92
C TRP A 252 25.17 6.47 6.09
N LEU A 253 25.58 6.68 4.83
CA LEU A 253 25.01 7.72 3.97
C LEU A 253 24.19 7.08 2.84
N PHE A 254 22.91 7.41 2.78
CA PHE A 254 21.98 6.93 1.75
C PHE A 254 21.54 8.10 0.86
N ASN A 255 21.74 7.95 -0.45
CA ASN A 255 21.20 8.85 -1.46
C ASN A 255 19.84 8.31 -1.89
N VAL A 256 18.80 9.10 -1.66
CA VAL A 256 17.42 8.82 -2.05
C VAL A 256 17.07 9.73 -3.21
N GLN A 257 16.92 9.15 -4.39
CA GLN A 257 16.67 9.89 -5.62
C GLN A 257 15.22 9.68 -6.05
N ILE A 258 14.45 10.77 -6.13
CA ILE A 258 13.12 10.81 -6.72
C ILE A 258 13.31 11.06 -8.22
N THR A 259 13.02 10.07 -9.04
CA THR A 259 13.12 10.18 -10.49
C THR A 259 11.74 10.49 -11.06
N LEU A 260 11.62 11.65 -11.69
CA LEU A 260 10.41 12.16 -12.31
C LEU A 260 10.24 11.57 -13.72
N PRO A 261 9.00 11.55 -14.27
CA PRO A 261 8.74 10.93 -15.56
C PRO A 261 9.50 11.57 -16.73
N ASN A 262 9.84 12.86 -16.61
CA ASN A 262 10.56 13.60 -17.63
C ASN A 262 12.03 13.18 -17.78
N ALA A 263 12.58 12.40 -16.85
CA ALA A 263 13.88 11.75 -17.02
C ALA A 263 13.89 10.77 -18.21
N HIS A 264 12.75 10.14 -18.50
CA HIS A 264 12.61 9.16 -19.58
C HIS A 264 11.82 9.70 -20.77
N ASN A 265 10.93 10.67 -20.55
CA ASN A 265 10.18 11.36 -21.59
C ASN A 265 10.40 12.87 -21.49
N SER A 266 11.32 13.42 -22.28
CA SER A 266 11.64 14.85 -22.28
C SER A 266 10.46 15.77 -22.65
N GLY A 267 9.40 15.22 -23.27
CA GLY A 267 8.17 15.94 -23.59
C GLY A 267 7.14 15.96 -22.45
N PHE A 268 7.35 15.21 -21.37
CA PHE A 268 6.42 15.13 -20.24
C PHE A 268 6.49 16.39 -19.37
N VAL A 269 5.42 17.17 -19.37
CA VAL A 269 5.26 18.38 -18.57
C VAL A 269 4.46 18.12 -17.31
N LEU A 270 5.05 18.49 -16.17
CA LEU A 270 4.38 18.43 -14.87
C LEU A 270 3.28 19.49 -14.81
N THR A 271 2.18 19.19 -14.13
CA THR A 271 1.15 20.18 -13.81
C THR A 271 1.41 20.75 -12.40
N SER A 272 0.72 21.83 -12.02
CA SER A 272 0.78 22.36 -10.65
C SER A 272 0.37 21.31 -9.60
N GLN A 273 -0.61 20.47 -9.92
CA GLN A 273 -1.05 19.35 -9.08
C GLN A 273 0.05 18.30 -8.95
N ASN A 274 0.72 17.93 -10.04
CA ASN A 274 1.83 16.98 -10.00
C ASN A 274 2.99 17.51 -9.14
N THR A 275 3.29 18.80 -9.24
CA THR A 275 4.28 19.47 -8.38
C THR A 275 3.92 19.35 -6.89
N GLN A 276 2.67 19.61 -6.53
CA GLN A 276 2.21 19.43 -5.14
C GLN A 276 2.31 17.97 -4.68
N GLN A 277 2.01 17.02 -5.56
CA GLN A 277 2.18 15.58 -5.27
C GLN A 277 3.64 15.20 -5.04
N VAL A 278 4.57 15.70 -5.86
CA VAL A 278 6.02 15.47 -5.68
C VAL A 278 6.52 16.06 -4.37
N LEU A 279 6.10 17.29 -4.02
CA LEU A 279 6.47 17.92 -2.76
C LEU A 279 5.92 17.16 -1.55
N ARG A 280 4.67 16.67 -1.64
CA ARG A 280 4.08 15.81 -0.60
C ARG A 280 4.85 14.50 -0.47
N LEU A 281 5.22 13.87 -1.58
CA LEU A 281 6.05 12.66 -1.59
C LEU A 281 7.40 12.93 -0.93
N GLN A 282 8.05 14.06 -1.23
CA GLN A 282 9.31 14.46 -0.58
C GLN A 282 9.15 14.60 0.94
N GLN A 283 8.07 15.25 1.40
CA GLN A 283 7.78 15.37 2.85
C GLN A 283 7.50 14.01 3.50
N GLN A 284 6.72 13.15 2.85
CA GLN A 284 6.44 11.80 3.32
C GLN A 284 7.72 10.96 3.39
N LEU A 285 8.61 11.06 2.40
CA LEU A 285 9.93 10.43 2.41
C LEU A 285 10.77 10.95 3.59
N GLN A 286 10.82 12.25 3.82
CA GLN A 286 11.56 12.82 4.96
C GLN A 286 11.07 12.28 6.29
N GLN A 287 9.74 12.26 6.51
CA GLN A 287 9.13 11.75 7.74
C GLN A 287 9.38 10.25 7.91
N LEU A 288 9.15 9.47 6.85
CA LEU A 288 9.31 8.02 6.88
C LEU A 288 10.78 7.63 7.11
N LEU A 289 11.71 8.23 6.38
CA LEU A 289 13.14 8.00 6.56
C LEU A 289 13.61 8.41 7.95
N ALA A 290 13.07 9.50 8.52
CA ALA A 290 13.39 9.88 9.90
C ALA A 290 12.93 8.84 10.92
N ALA A 291 11.84 8.13 10.66
CA ALA A 291 11.31 7.08 11.53
C ALA A 291 12.05 5.74 11.36
N ILE A 292 12.39 5.34 10.14
CA ILE A 292 12.98 4.01 9.85
C ILE A 292 14.51 4.03 9.77
N LYS A 293 15.15 5.20 9.89
CA LYS A 293 16.60 5.29 9.73
C LYS A 293 17.35 4.44 10.75
N PRO A 294 18.39 3.72 10.34
CA PRO A 294 19.35 3.15 11.28
C PRO A 294 20.05 4.26 12.08
N ALA A 295 20.45 3.93 13.31
CA ALA A 295 21.21 4.86 14.15
C ALA A 295 22.46 5.36 13.41
N ALA A 296 22.81 6.64 13.62
CA ALA A 296 23.94 7.33 12.98
C ALA A 296 23.91 7.40 11.44
N SER A 297 22.80 7.06 10.79
CA SER A 297 22.65 7.20 9.32
C SER A 297 22.17 8.59 8.91
N ARG A 298 22.58 9.02 7.72
CA ARG A 298 22.16 10.26 7.05
C ARG A 298 21.54 9.95 5.69
N PHE A 299 20.57 10.76 5.29
CA PHE A 299 19.89 10.64 4.00
C PHE A 299 20.06 11.95 3.23
N ALA A 300 20.35 11.85 1.95
CA ALA A 300 20.30 12.96 1.01
C ALA A 300 19.18 12.68 0.02
N ILE A 301 18.11 13.49 0.07
CA ILE A 301 17.00 13.37 -0.86
C ILE A 301 17.26 14.33 -2.03
N THR A 302 17.21 13.79 -3.23
CA THR A 302 17.41 14.54 -4.48
C THR A 302 16.26 14.27 -5.43
N ILE A 303 15.94 15.23 -6.29
CA ILE A 303 14.93 15.08 -7.34
C ILE A 303 15.66 15.12 -8.67
N PHE A 304 15.38 14.15 -9.54
CA PHE A 304 15.98 14.01 -10.86
C PHE A 304 14.89 13.92 -11.93
N PRO A 305 14.98 14.68 -13.04
CA PRO A 305 15.98 15.71 -13.29
C PRO A 305 15.78 16.92 -12.37
N SER A 306 16.88 17.47 -11.87
CA SER A 306 16.90 18.76 -11.17
C SER A 306 17.17 19.87 -12.18
N MET A 307 16.53 21.04 -12.03
CA MET A 307 16.95 22.24 -12.75
C MET A 307 17.52 23.25 -11.77
N GLN A 308 18.60 23.91 -12.17
CA GLN A 308 19.08 25.13 -11.54
C GLN A 308 18.97 26.24 -12.60
N LEU A 309 18.28 27.34 -12.28
CA LEU A 309 18.40 28.57 -13.07
C LEU A 309 19.83 29.07 -12.89
N GLN A 310 20.64 29.06 -13.95
CA GLN A 310 21.96 29.69 -13.90
C GLN A 310 21.78 31.20 -13.70
N ALA A 311 22.55 31.79 -12.79
CA ALA A 311 22.60 33.24 -12.65
C ALA A 311 23.03 33.86 -13.99
N VAL A 312 22.35 34.92 -14.40
CA VAL A 312 22.72 35.66 -15.61
C VAL A 312 24.05 36.34 -15.36
N THR A 313 25.10 35.83 -15.98
CA THR A 313 26.41 36.45 -16.06
C THR A 313 26.66 36.89 -17.51
N PRO A 314 27.54 37.87 -17.76
CA PRO A 314 27.87 38.29 -19.12
C PRO A 314 28.34 37.12 -20.02
N GLN A 315 28.93 36.06 -19.43
CA GLN A 315 29.33 34.84 -20.14
C GLN A 315 28.16 33.89 -20.45
N THR A 316 27.08 33.88 -19.68
CA THR A 316 25.92 33.00 -19.89
C THR A 316 24.81 33.63 -20.76
N GLN A 317 24.93 34.92 -21.10
CA GLN A 317 23.99 35.65 -21.95
C GLN A 317 23.87 35.10 -23.39
N ILE A 318 24.93 34.45 -23.90
CA ILE A 318 25.02 34.00 -25.30
C ILE A 318 24.33 32.62 -25.48
N CYS A 319 24.02 31.91 -24.40
CA CYS A 319 23.38 30.58 -24.43
C CYS A 319 21.89 30.60 -24.02
N ASN A 320 21.20 31.74 -24.13
CA ASN A 320 19.77 31.85 -23.81
C ASN A 320 18.87 31.36 -24.96
N ALA A 321 18.90 30.05 -25.16
CA ALA A 321 17.71 29.27 -25.48
C ALA A 321 17.82 28.02 -24.60
N ALA A 322 16.96 27.94 -23.58
CA ALA A 322 16.77 26.81 -22.66
C ALA A 322 17.70 25.62 -22.93
N THR A 323 18.87 25.58 -22.27
CA THR A 323 19.81 24.47 -22.45
C THR A 323 19.28 23.25 -21.69
N LEU A 324 18.47 22.47 -22.42
CA LEU A 324 18.11 21.05 -22.31
C LEU A 324 18.07 20.38 -20.92
N GLY A 325 16.83 20.16 -20.44
CA GLY A 325 16.46 19.33 -19.27
C GLY A 325 15.01 19.56 -18.82
N ILE A 326 14.09 19.84 -19.75
CA ILE A 326 12.82 20.56 -19.55
C ILE A 326 11.88 19.86 -18.53
N ASN A 327 11.65 20.50 -17.37
CA ASN A 327 10.31 20.94 -16.92
C ASN A 327 10.34 21.91 -15.72
N THR A 328 9.95 23.17 -15.96
CA THR A 328 10.22 24.43 -15.21
C THR A 328 9.44 24.67 -13.90
N LEU A 329 9.06 23.66 -13.12
CA LEU A 329 8.01 23.85 -12.08
C LEU A 329 8.41 23.76 -10.61
N LEU A 330 9.65 23.45 -10.26
CA LEU A 330 10.07 23.34 -8.85
C LEU A 330 10.98 24.51 -8.46
N GLY A 331 10.37 25.68 -8.29
CA GLY A 331 11.00 26.81 -7.62
C GLY A 331 11.16 26.52 -6.13
N LEU A 332 12.33 26.02 -5.72
CA LEU A 332 12.76 26.09 -4.33
C LEU A 332 13.47 27.42 -4.12
N GLN A 333 12.80 28.34 -3.41
CA GLN A 333 13.46 29.51 -2.85
C GLN A 333 14.49 29.04 -1.84
N GLY A 334 15.76 29.42 -2.06
CA GLY A 334 16.82 29.20 -1.09
C GLY A 334 16.47 29.87 0.24
N ILE A 335 16.49 29.07 1.30
CA ILE A 335 16.60 29.57 2.67
C ILE A 335 18.11 29.87 2.90
N PRO A 336 18.46 31.00 3.56
CA PRO A 336 19.74 31.71 3.43
C PRO A 336 21.01 30.93 3.74
#